data_AF-A0AA39W536-F1
#
_entry.id   AF-A0AA39W536-F1
#
_cell.length_a   1.000
_cell.length_b   1.000
_cell.length_c   1.000
_cell.angle_alpha   90.00
_cell.angle_beta   90.00
_cell.angle_gamma   90.00
#
_symmetry.space_group_name_H-M   'P 1'
#
loop_
_entity.id
_entity.type
_entity.pdbx_description
1 polymer ?
#
loop_
_entity_poly.entity_id
_entity_poly.type
_entity_poly.pdbx_seq_one_letter_code
_entity_poly.pdbx_strand_id
1 'polypeptide(L)'
;MASPPSNFSLFVLFLFFHCSFSMAVTTNAASQLINQVCSRTQNPDFCVRTLTSDPGANTADLKGLDHISLSLTLVTATETKRFIQASLENVTDSGVKQVLDHCNINYAGSVYALGLAITNLEGNLYHEVVVYTNVALENANDCNRVIKQGPPPPGLQDKNTEMLQFTDISVAIVAPGAANANLTTLASFSLKSTYAAVATTDGFLAALLRNVTDPRVKQVVTHCRTNYDGSILPLQTAITSLDEGHFDDVSFNVNQGLTNINDCDRVIKVGPPPPGLPEKSTHVVQLVDISGVISVMLLHQ
;
A
#
# COMPACT_ATOMS: atom_id res chain seq x y z
N MET A 1 8.90 -81.97 10.95
CA MET A 1 9.36 -80.57 10.84
C MET A 1 8.90 -80.05 9.49
N ALA A 2 7.78 -79.32 9.46
CA ALA A 2 7.21 -78.80 8.21
C ALA A 2 7.75 -77.38 7.99
N SER A 3 8.47 -77.17 6.88
CA SER A 3 8.96 -75.87 6.44
C SER A 3 7.78 -74.98 6.00
N PRO A 4 7.76 -73.68 6.34
CA PRO A 4 6.68 -72.78 5.94
C PRO A 4 6.73 -72.51 4.42
N PRO A 5 5.57 -72.27 3.77
CA PRO A 5 5.53 -72.00 2.34
C PRO A 5 6.19 -70.65 1.99
N SER A 6 7.02 -70.65 0.94
CA SER A 6 7.83 -69.51 0.45
C SER A 6 7.03 -68.22 0.16
N ASN A 7 5.71 -68.33 -0.01
CA ASN A 7 4.82 -67.21 -0.28
C ASN A 7 4.50 -66.36 0.96
N PHE A 8 4.65 -66.90 2.18
CA PHE A 8 4.42 -66.14 3.41
C PHE A 8 5.50 -65.08 3.62
N SER A 9 6.76 -65.39 3.27
CA SER A 9 7.90 -64.47 3.39
C SER A 9 7.81 -63.27 2.42
N LEU A 10 7.23 -63.48 1.22
CA LEU A 10 7.03 -62.41 0.24
C LEU A 10 5.89 -61.48 0.64
N PHE A 11 4.84 -62.01 1.26
CA PHE A 11 3.70 -61.23 1.73
C PHE A 11 4.08 -60.29 2.90
N VAL A 12 4.95 -60.76 3.81
CA VAL A 12 5.48 -59.95 4.91
C VAL A 12 6.41 -58.84 4.40
N LEU A 13 7.24 -59.11 3.38
CA LEU A 13 8.09 -58.09 2.75
C LEU A 13 7.28 -57.03 1.99
N PHE A 14 6.14 -57.40 1.37
CA PHE A 14 5.26 -56.46 0.68
C PHE A 14 4.54 -55.51 1.66
N LEU A 15 4.12 -56.03 2.83
CA LEU A 15 3.53 -55.23 3.91
C LEU A 15 4.55 -54.29 4.56
N PHE A 16 5.81 -54.70 4.72
CA PHE A 16 6.89 -53.83 5.19
C PHE A 16 7.23 -52.73 4.16
N PHE A 17 7.25 -53.04 2.86
CA PHE A 17 7.54 -52.07 1.80
C PHE A 17 6.41 -51.03 1.60
N HIS A 18 5.14 -51.42 1.80
CA HIS A 18 4.01 -50.48 1.82
C HIS A 18 3.94 -49.61 3.09
N CYS A 19 4.50 -50.09 4.21
CA CYS A 19 4.53 -49.30 5.46
C CYS A 19 5.68 -48.28 5.49
N SER A 20 6.73 -48.48 4.69
CA SER A 20 7.88 -47.56 4.61
C SER A 20 7.69 -46.38 3.64
N PHE A 21 6.63 -46.36 2.83
CA PHE A 21 6.37 -45.30 1.84
C PHE A 21 5.06 -44.55 2.08
N SER A 22 4.76 -44.24 3.34
CA SER A 22 3.80 -43.20 3.67
C SER A 22 4.50 -42.16 4.55
N MET A 23 5.35 -41.34 3.94
CA MET A 23 5.53 -39.98 4.45
C MET A 23 4.25 -39.23 4.12
N ALA A 24 3.23 -39.39 4.97
CA ALA A 24 2.16 -38.41 5.03
C ALA A 24 2.83 -37.10 5.44
N VAL A 25 3.07 -36.21 4.48
CA VAL A 25 3.42 -34.81 4.76
C VAL A 25 2.19 -34.25 5.46
N THR A 26 2.19 -34.27 6.79
CA THR A 26 1.20 -33.55 7.59
C THR A 26 1.50 -32.07 7.39
N THR A 27 0.93 -31.45 6.36
CA THR A 27 0.91 -29.99 6.28
C THR A 27 0.12 -29.51 7.49
N ASN A 28 0.79 -28.91 8.48
CA ASN A 28 0.10 -28.31 9.61
C ASN A 28 -0.79 -27.16 9.10
N ALA A 29 -1.85 -26.83 9.84
CA ALA A 29 -2.83 -25.81 9.42
C ALA A 29 -2.18 -24.45 9.10
N ALA A 30 -1.11 -24.09 9.82
CA ALA A 30 -0.32 -22.89 9.55
C ALA A 30 0.36 -22.92 8.16
N SER A 31 0.97 -24.05 7.76
CA SER A 31 1.57 -24.19 6.42
C SER A 31 0.52 -24.06 5.31
N GLN A 32 -0.68 -24.61 5.53
CA GLN A 32 -1.79 -24.46 4.58
C GLN A 32 -2.23 -23.00 4.46
N LEU A 33 -2.34 -22.30 5.60
CA LEU A 33 -2.68 -20.89 5.64
C LEU A 33 -1.64 -20.00 4.94
N ILE A 34 -0.35 -20.22 5.23
CA ILE A 34 0.77 -19.52 4.56
C ILE A 34 0.70 -19.74 3.05
N ASN A 35 0.54 -20.99 2.59
CA ASN A 35 0.43 -21.28 1.16
C ASN A 35 -0.78 -20.59 0.52
N GLN A 36 -1.93 -20.55 1.21
CA GLN A 36 -3.15 -19.90 0.73
C GLN A 36 -3.03 -18.37 0.65
N VAL A 37 -2.30 -17.75 1.58
CA VAL A 37 -1.95 -16.33 1.53
C VAL A 37 -0.99 -16.08 0.37
N CYS A 38 0.12 -16.80 0.34
CA CYS A 38 1.21 -16.56 -0.59
C CYS A 38 0.82 -16.81 -2.05
N SER A 39 -0.17 -17.67 -2.32
CA SER A 39 -0.70 -17.87 -3.67
C SER A 39 -1.36 -16.62 -4.27
N ARG A 40 -1.62 -15.58 -3.47
CA ARG A 40 -2.23 -14.31 -3.89
C ARG A 40 -1.22 -13.18 -4.06
N THR A 41 0.02 -13.42 -3.67
CA THR A 41 1.12 -12.45 -3.84
C THR A 41 1.68 -12.55 -5.26
N GLN A 42 2.29 -11.46 -5.72
CA GLN A 42 3.01 -11.42 -6.99
C GLN A 42 4.25 -12.33 -6.98
N ASN A 43 4.83 -12.59 -5.80
CA ASN A 43 5.97 -13.48 -5.63
C ASN A 43 5.71 -14.53 -4.53
N PRO A 44 5.00 -15.63 -4.85
CA PRO A 44 4.65 -16.67 -3.89
C PRO A 44 5.86 -17.29 -3.18
N ASP A 45 6.97 -17.52 -3.90
CA ASP A 45 8.18 -18.12 -3.33
C ASP A 45 8.88 -17.18 -2.34
N PHE A 46 8.88 -15.88 -2.62
CA PHE A 46 9.36 -14.89 -1.65
C PHE A 46 8.45 -14.86 -0.43
N CYS A 47 7.13 -14.82 -0.62
CA CYS A 47 6.17 -14.83 0.47
C CYS A 47 6.33 -16.04 1.40
N VAL A 48 6.38 -17.25 0.85
CA VAL A 48 6.54 -18.47 1.65
C VAL A 48 7.84 -18.45 2.42
N ARG A 49 8.96 -18.11 1.76
CA ARG A 49 10.27 -18.02 2.43
C ARG A 49 10.28 -16.98 3.54
N THR A 50 9.68 -15.81 3.30
CA THR A 50 9.57 -14.74 4.29
C THR A 50 8.78 -15.19 5.50
N LEU A 51 7.54 -15.67 5.32
CA LEU A 51 6.69 -16.04 6.45
C LEU A 51 7.22 -17.25 7.21
N THR A 52 7.74 -18.26 6.52
CA THR A 52 8.30 -19.46 7.18
C THR A 52 9.63 -19.21 7.90
N SER A 53 10.30 -18.10 7.61
CA SER A 53 11.52 -17.70 8.34
C SER A 53 11.24 -17.20 9.76
N ASP A 54 10.00 -16.77 10.05
CA ASP A 54 9.58 -16.37 11.38
C ASP A 54 9.03 -17.59 12.15
N PRO A 55 9.67 -18.01 13.27
CA PRO A 55 9.19 -19.14 14.06
C PRO A 55 7.76 -18.98 14.58
N GLY A 56 7.31 -17.74 14.81
CA GLY A 56 5.97 -17.40 15.27
C GLY A 56 4.88 -17.65 14.22
N ALA A 57 5.23 -17.69 12.93
CA ALA A 57 4.27 -17.98 11.85
C ALA A 57 3.74 -19.42 11.90
N ASN A 58 4.49 -20.35 12.52
CA ASN A 58 4.13 -21.77 12.58
C ASN A 58 2.85 -22.07 13.37
N THR A 59 2.42 -21.13 14.21
CA THR A 59 1.19 -21.25 15.02
C THR A 59 0.28 -20.03 14.87
N ALA A 60 0.61 -19.10 13.97
CA ALA A 60 -0.14 -17.87 13.78
C ALA A 60 -1.46 -18.13 13.03
N ASP A 61 -2.52 -17.44 13.45
CA ASP A 61 -3.71 -17.24 12.65
C ASP A 61 -3.50 -16.08 11.66
N LEU A 62 -4.53 -15.69 10.90
CA LEU A 62 -4.43 -14.57 9.94
C LEU A 62 -3.97 -13.27 10.60
N LYS A 63 -4.48 -12.96 11.80
CA LYS A 63 -4.08 -11.74 12.53
C LYS A 63 -2.62 -11.80 12.95
N GLY A 64 -2.16 -12.96 13.43
CA GLY A 64 -0.76 -13.19 13.77
C GLY A 64 0.17 -13.06 12.57
N LEU A 65 -0.22 -13.63 11.42
CA LEU A 65 0.55 -13.51 10.18
C LEU A 65 0.60 -12.05 9.69
N ASP A 66 -0.51 -11.31 9.80
CA ASP A 66 -0.58 -9.90 9.40
C ASP A 66 0.34 -9.04 10.30
N HIS A 67 0.32 -9.29 11.61
CA HIS A 67 1.21 -8.60 12.55
C HIS A 67 2.69 -8.87 12.23
N ILE A 68 3.07 -10.11 11.94
CA ILE A 68 4.43 -10.47 11.52
C ILE A 68 4.80 -9.72 10.24
N SER A 69 3.94 -9.76 9.22
CA SER A 69 4.18 -9.12 7.92
C SER A 69 4.29 -7.60 8.02
N LEU A 70 3.37 -6.94 8.74
CA LEU A 70 3.40 -5.49 8.97
C LEU A 70 4.63 -5.07 9.76
N SER A 71 5.06 -5.87 10.73
CA SER A 71 6.28 -5.60 11.51
C SER A 71 7.53 -5.66 10.63
N LEU A 72 7.66 -6.69 9.78
CA LEU A 72 8.75 -6.80 8.80
C LEU A 72 8.75 -5.62 7.82
N THR A 73 7.56 -5.24 7.35
CA THR A 73 7.38 -4.12 6.44
C THR A 73 7.80 -2.80 7.10
N LEU A 74 7.39 -2.57 8.36
CA LEU A 74 7.75 -1.36 9.12
C LEU A 74 9.26 -1.27 9.37
N VAL A 75 9.90 -2.38 9.73
CA VAL A 75 11.36 -2.44 9.91
C VAL A 75 12.04 -2.08 8.59
N THR A 76 11.64 -2.70 7.49
CA THR A 76 12.20 -2.45 6.15
C THR A 76 12.02 -1.01 5.70
N ALA A 77 10.82 -0.43 5.92
CA ALA A 77 10.54 0.97 5.62
C ALA A 77 11.43 1.91 6.45
N THR A 78 11.60 1.61 7.74
CA THR A 78 12.44 2.40 8.65
C THR A 78 13.92 2.33 8.26
N GLU A 79 14.41 1.15 7.91
CA GLU A 79 15.78 0.95 7.46
C GLU A 79 16.06 1.61 6.12
N THR A 80 15.14 1.51 5.17
CA THR A 80 15.25 2.16 3.86
C THR A 80 15.23 3.67 4.00
N LYS A 81 14.37 4.21 4.86
CA LYS A 81 14.38 5.64 5.20
C LYS A 81 15.73 6.07 5.76
N ARG A 82 16.29 5.32 6.71
CA ARG A 82 17.61 5.62 7.31
C ARG A 82 18.71 5.59 6.25
N PHE A 83 18.67 4.62 5.35
CA PHE A 83 19.60 4.53 4.21
C PHE A 83 19.51 5.75 3.29
N ILE A 84 18.29 6.21 2.97
CA ILE A 84 18.06 7.40 2.16
C ILE A 84 18.62 8.64 2.87
N GLN A 85 18.34 8.80 4.17
CA GLN A 85 18.85 9.93 4.95
C GLN A 85 20.39 9.97 5.00
N ALA A 86 21.05 8.83 5.21
CA ALA A 86 22.51 8.74 5.16
C ALA A 86 23.06 9.04 3.75
N SER A 87 22.34 8.65 2.71
CA SER A 87 22.72 8.95 1.32
C SER A 87 22.61 10.45 1.00
N LEU A 88 21.61 11.13 1.57
CA LEU A 88 21.41 12.58 1.41
C LEU A 88 22.53 13.43 2.03
N GLU A 89 23.26 12.91 3.02
CA GLU A 89 24.38 13.64 3.66
C GLU A 89 25.58 13.81 2.73
N ASN A 90 25.78 12.88 1.79
CA ASN A 90 26.99 12.80 0.95
C ASN A 90 26.73 13.08 -0.54
N VAL A 91 25.48 13.33 -0.93
CA VAL A 91 25.10 13.52 -2.33
C VAL A 91 25.43 14.93 -2.84
N THR A 92 26.16 15.01 -3.94
CA THR A 92 26.49 16.28 -4.62
C THR A 92 25.69 16.47 -5.91
N ASP A 93 25.27 15.39 -6.56
CA ASP A 93 24.45 15.42 -7.76
C ASP A 93 23.01 15.86 -7.43
N SER A 94 22.55 16.92 -8.10
CA SER A 94 21.23 17.50 -7.84
C SER A 94 20.07 16.62 -8.31
N GLY A 95 20.26 15.80 -9.35
CA GLY A 95 19.26 14.83 -9.81
C GLY A 95 19.10 13.68 -8.82
N VAL A 96 20.21 13.10 -8.37
CA VAL A 96 20.21 12.06 -7.32
C VAL A 96 19.59 12.60 -6.03
N LYS A 97 19.91 13.86 -5.66
CA LYS A 97 19.31 14.50 -4.49
C LYS A 97 17.79 14.61 -4.60
N GLN A 98 17.25 15.02 -5.75
CA GLN A 98 15.80 15.09 -5.96
C GLN A 98 15.11 13.72 -5.83
N VAL A 99 15.71 12.67 -6.39
CA VAL A 99 15.21 11.28 -6.22
C VAL A 99 15.19 10.90 -4.75
N LEU A 100 16.28 11.18 -4.02
CA LEU A 100 16.38 10.85 -2.60
C LEU A 100 15.43 11.65 -1.72
N ASP A 101 15.26 12.96 -1.96
CA ASP A 101 14.31 13.79 -1.22
C ASP A 101 12.87 13.30 -1.44
N HIS A 102 12.51 12.94 -2.68
CA HIS A 102 11.22 12.36 -3.01
C HIS A 102 11.00 11.03 -2.27
N CYS A 103 11.96 10.11 -2.35
CA CYS A 103 11.88 8.83 -1.64
C CYS A 103 11.85 9.02 -0.11
N ASN A 104 12.60 9.97 0.45
CA ASN A 104 12.64 10.21 1.89
C ASN A 104 11.26 10.62 2.45
N ILE A 105 10.54 11.48 1.71
CA ILE A 105 9.17 11.89 2.07
C ILE A 105 8.23 10.69 2.03
N ASN A 106 8.26 9.90 0.96
CA ASN A 106 7.43 8.71 0.79
C ASN A 106 7.70 7.65 1.87
N TYR A 107 8.97 7.40 2.21
CA TYR A 107 9.32 6.46 3.27
C TYR A 107 8.96 7.00 4.67
N ALA A 108 8.99 8.31 4.91
CA ALA A 108 8.45 8.89 6.13
C ALA A 108 6.93 8.66 6.25
N GLY A 109 6.18 8.86 5.15
CA GLY A 109 4.76 8.54 5.08
C GLY A 109 4.47 7.05 5.27
N SER A 110 5.29 6.18 4.70
CA SER A 110 5.18 4.72 4.83
C SER A 110 5.38 4.26 6.27
N VAL A 111 6.42 4.74 6.96
CA VAL A 111 6.68 4.42 8.37
C VAL A 111 5.50 4.83 9.25
N TYR A 112 4.96 6.03 9.02
CA TYR A 112 3.78 6.51 9.75
C TYR A 112 2.55 5.64 9.50
N ALA A 113 2.24 5.36 8.23
CA ALA A 113 1.08 4.55 7.84
C ALA A 113 1.18 3.12 8.40
N LEU A 114 2.34 2.47 8.30
CA LEU A 114 2.54 1.12 8.85
C LEU A 114 2.37 1.07 10.38
N GLY A 115 2.78 2.13 11.10
CA GLY A 115 2.50 2.27 12.53
C GLY A 115 0.99 2.30 12.80
N LEU A 116 0.22 3.06 12.02
CA LEU A 116 -1.24 3.08 12.11
C LEU A 116 -1.86 1.73 11.73
N ALA A 117 -1.34 1.04 10.71
CA ALA A 117 -1.81 -0.28 10.31
C ALA A 117 -1.69 -1.27 11.48
N ILE A 118 -0.56 -1.30 12.19
CA ILE A 118 -0.35 -2.17 13.35
C ILE A 118 -1.32 -1.82 14.48
N THR A 119 -1.48 -0.53 14.84
CA THR A 119 -2.44 -0.11 15.86
C THR A 119 -3.89 -0.48 15.50
N ASN A 120 -4.27 -0.35 14.23
CA ASN A 120 -5.60 -0.74 13.76
C ASN A 120 -5.78 -2.27 13.76
N LEU A 121 -4.73 -3.03 13.45
CA LEU A 121 -4.75 -4.49 13.53
C LEU A 121 -4.99 -4.96 14.97
N GLU A 122 -4.33 -4.35 15.95
CA GLU A 122 -4.57 -4.61 17.37
C GLU A 122 -6.04 -4.38 17.74
N GLY A 123 -6.62 -3.28 17.25
CA GLY A 123 -8.04 -2.92 17.38
C GLY A 123 -9.02 -3.74 16.54
N ASN A 124 -8.56 -4.71 15.75
CA ASN A 124 -9.38 -5.48 14.79
C ASN A 124 -10.07 -4.61 13.72
N LEU A 125 -9.54 -3.43 13.43
CA LEU A 125 -10.02 -2.51 12.40
C LEU A 125 -9.39 -2.87 11.04
N TYR A 126 -9.67 -4.09 10.55
CA TYR A 126 -9.03 -4.66 9.37
C TYR A 126 -9.18 -3.80 8.11
N HIS A 127 -10.28 -3.05 7.98
CA HIS A 127 -10.45 -2.07 6.90
C HIS A 127 -9.35 -0.99 6.92
N GLU A 128 -9.06 -0.43 8.10
CA GLU A 128 -8.01 0.58 8.24
C GLU A 128 -6.63 -0.04 8.02
N VAL A 129 -6.43 -1.30 8.39
CA VAL A 129 -5.19 -2.05 8.08
C VAL A 129 -4.96 -2.10 6.57
N VAL A 130 -5.98 -2.44 5.77
CA VAL A 130 -5.90 -2.42 4.29
C VAL A 130 -5.52 -1.03 3.79
N VAL A 131 -6.19 0.02 4.27
CA VAL A 131 -5.96 1.40 3.84
C VAL A 131 -4.51 1.81 4.10
N TYR A 132 -4.03 1.68 5.32
CA TYR A 132 -2.70 2.14 5.70
C TYR A 132 -1.57 1.29 5.08
N THR A 133 -1.81 -0.01 4.87
CA THR A 133 -0.86 -0.87 4.15
C THR A 133 -0.73 -0.45 2.69
N ASN A 134 -1.84 -0.12 2.03
CA ASN A 134 -1.83 0.37 0.65
C ASN A 134 -1.17 1.75 0.52
N VAL A 135 -1.29 2.63 1.51
CA VAL A 135 -0.53 3.88 1.54
C VAL A 135 0.98 3.61 1.52
N ALA A 136 1.46 2.63 2.30
CA ALA A 136 2.87 2.26 2.28
C ALA A 136 3.29 1.63 0.92
N LEU A 137 2.43 0.83 0.31
CA LEU A 137 2.64 0.28 -1.03
C LEU A 137 2.76 1.40 -2.09
N GLU A 138 1.84 2.37 -2.09
CA GLU A 138 1.84 3.46 -3.07
C GLU A 138 3.05 4.37 -2.90
N ASN A 139 3.39 4.74 -1.66
CA ASN A 139 4.60 5.51 -1.39
C ASN A 139 5.89 4.81 -1.90
N ALA A 140 5.96 3.48 -1.77
CA ALA A 140 7.07 2.70 -2.32
C ALA A 140 7.04 2.67 -3.87
N ASN A 141 5.85 2.62 -4.49
CA ASN A 141 5.70 2.77 -5.94
C ASN A 141 6.12 4.15 -6.43
N ASP A 142 5.78 5.21 -5.71
CA ASP A 142 6.17 6.60 -6.01
C ASP A 142 7.68 6.77 -6.00
N CYS A 143 8.34 6.25 -4.97
CA CYS A 143 9.79 6.19 -4.95
C CYS A 143 10.35 5.37 -6.13
N ASN A 144 9.75 4.23 -6.47
CA ASN A 144 10.16 3.41 -7.62
C ASN A 144 10.05 4.17 -8.95
N ARG A 145 9.03 5.01 -9.12
CA ARG A 145 8.82 5.80 -10.34
C ARG A 145 9.96 6.78 -10.56
N VAL A 146 10.38 7.51 -9.53
CA VAL A 146 11.48 8.47 -9.64
C VAL A 146 12.85 7.79 -9.72
N ILE A 147 13.03 6.64 -9.07
CA ILE A 147 14.25 5.82 -9.23
C ILE A 147 14.45 5.39 -10.68
N LYS A 148 13.37 5.06 -11.41
CA LYS A 148 13.47 4.67 -12.82
C LYS A 148 13.81 5.82 -13.77
N GLN A 149 13.67 7.07 -13.33
CA GLN A 149 13.85 8.26 -14.15
C GLN A 149 15.25 8.89 -14.04
N GLY A 150 16.03 8.55 -13.00
CA GLY A 150 17.39 9.05 -12.79
C GLY A 150 18.25 8.05 -12.02
N PRO A 151 19.59 8.18 -12.00
CA PRO A 151 20.43 7.20 -11.31
C PRO A 151 20.17 7.25 -9.80
N PRO A 152 19.64 6.19 -9.16
CA PRO A 152 19.56 6.15 -7.70
C PRO A 152 20.95 5.86 -7.11
N PRO A 153 21.17 6.13 -5.81
CA PRO A 153 22.32 5.55 -5.14
C PRO A 153 22.30 4.02 -5.21
N PRO A 154 23.47 3.36 -5.32
CA PRO A 154 23.55 1.91 -5.29
C PRO A 154 22.82 1.31 -4.08
N GLY A 155 21.98 0.32 -4.32
CA GLY A 155 21.21 -0.38 -3.28
C GLY A 155 19.82 0.19 -2.98
N LEU A 156 19.49 1.41 -3.40
CA LEU A 156 18.14 1.97 -3.16
C LEU A 156 17.05 1.17 -3.92
N GLN A 157 17.31 0.76 -5.17
CA GLN A 157 16.37 -0.02 -5.96
C GLN A 157 16.05 -1.37 -5.30
N ASP A 158 17.07 -2.06 -4.77
CA ASP A 158 16.89 -3.38 -4.15
C ASP A 158 16.05 -3.25 -2.88
N LYS A 159 16.36 -2.27 -2.03
CA LYS A 159 15.59 -1.94 -0.83
C LYS A 159 14.14 -1.60 -1.14
N ASN A 160 13.91 -0.81 -2.20
CA ASN A 160 12.56 -0.46 -2.60
C ASN A 160 11.78 -1.65 -3.18
N THR A 161 12.48 -2.56 -3.86
CA THR A 161 11.88 -3.80 -4.38
C THR A 161 11.49 -4.74 -3.24
N GLU A 162 12.34 -4.87 -2.23
CA GLU A 162 12.06 -5.65 -1.02
C GLU A 162 10.86 -5.06 -0.25
N MET A 163 10.82 -3.74 -0.08
CA MET A 163 9.67 -3.04 0.51
C MET A 163 8.35 -3.37 -0.22
N LEU A 164 8.35 -3.32 -1.56
CA LEU A 164 7.19 -3.66 -2.38
C LEU A 164 6.76 -5.13 -2.22
N GLN A 165 7.71 -6.05 -2.04
CA GLN A 165 7.39 -7.46 -1.80
C GLN A 165 6.80 -7.68 -0.42
N PHE A 166 7.28 -7.00 0.63
CA PHE A 166 6.70 -7.12 1.97
C PHE A 166 5.30 -6.50 2.06
N THR A 167 5.07 -5.33 1.44
CA THR A 167 3.72 -4.75 1.40
C THR A 167 2.73 -5.63 0.62
N ASP A 168 3.15 -6.27 -0.47
CA ASP A 168 2.33 -7.22 -1.22
C ASP A 168 1.89 -8.43 -0.37
N ILE A 169 2.79 -8.94 0.49
CA ILE A 169 2.45 -10.00 1.46
C ILE A 169 1.41 -9.48 2.46
N SER A 170 1.62 -8.32 3.07
CA SER A 170 0.66 -7.74 4.02
C SER A 170 -0.71 -7.52 3.40
N VAL A 171 -0.78 -6.97 2.17
CA VAL A 171 -2.05 -6.80 1.43
C VAL A 171 -2.73 -8.14 1.19
N ALA A 172 -1.98 -9.17 0.78
CA ALA A 172 -2.53 -10.51 0.53
C ALA A 172 -3.10 -11.18 1.79
N ILE A 173 -2.54 -10.90 2.98
CA ILE A 173 -3.02 -11.42 4.26
C ILE A 173 -4.32 -10.73 4.68
N VAL A 174 -4.38 -9.41 4.59
CA VAL A 174 -5.54 -8.63 5.07
C VAL A 174 -6.73 -8.66 4.08
N ALA A 175 -6.47 -8.84 2.78
CA ALA A 175 -7.50 -8.90 1.74
C ALA A 175 -8.62 -9.94 1.97
N PRO A 176 -8.36 -11.20 2.42
CA PRO A 176 -9.42 -12.13 2.79
C PRO A 176 -10.29 -11.67 3.97
N GLY A 177 -9.74 -10.90 4.91
CA GLY A 177 -10.52 -10.26 5.99
C GLY A 177 -11.44 -9.13 5.48
N ALA A 178 -11.18 -8.64 4.26
CA ALA A 178 -11.98 -7.66 3.54
C ALA A 178 -12.80 -8.29 2.38
N ALA A 179 -12.87 -9.62 2.26
CA ALA A 179 -13.51 -10.33 1.15
C ALA A 179 -15.06 -10.30 1.13
N ASN A 180 -15.64 -9.27 1.75
CA ASN A 180 -16.98 -8.79 1.49
C ASN A 180 -16.90 -7.37 0.90
N ALA A 181 -15.97 -7.11 -0.03
CA ALA A 181 -15.86 -5.81 -0.68
C ALA A 181 -17.10 -5.57 -1.54
N ASN A 182 -18.17 -5.12 -0.89
CA ASN A 182 -19.26 -4.43 -1.52
C ASN A 182 -18.74 -3.08 -2.00
N LEU A 183 -19.49 -2.46 -2.89
CA LEU A 183 -19.13 -1.19 -3.51
C LEU A 183 -18.88 -0.07 -2.46
N THR A 184 -19.46 -0.16 -1.26
CA THR A 184 -19.17 0.72 -0.11
C THR A 184 -17.73 0.60 0.38
N THR A 185 -17.16 -0.60 0.44
CA THR A 185 -15.77 -0.83 0.87
C THR A 185 -14.78 -0.25 -0.14
N LEU A 186 -15.06 -0.44 -1.43
CA LEU A 186 -14.28 0.14 -2.52
C LEU A 186 -14.35 1.68 -2.50
N ALA A 187 -15.55 2.22 -2.23
CA ALA A 187 -15.74 3.66 -2.09
C ALA A 187 -14.95 4.22 -0.90
N SER A 188 -14.94 3.53 0.24
CA SER A 188 -14.23 4.01 1.45
C SER A 188 -12.74 4.08 1.20
N PHE A 189 -12.18 3.05 0.60
CA PHE A 189 -10.77 3.03 0.17
C PHE A 189 -10.46 4.18 -0.80
N SER A 190 -11.27 4.33 -1.87
CA SER A 190 -11.06 5.38 -2.89
C SER A 190 -11.13 6.79 -2.29
N LEU A 191 -12.14 7.07 -1.46
CA LEU A 191 -12.33 8.39 -0.85
C LEU A 191 -11.22 8.73 0.14
N LYS A 192 -10.79 7.77 0.97
CA LYS A 192 -9.70 7.98 1.93
C LYS A 192 -8.36 8.22 1.21
N SER A 193 -8.04 7.44 0.17
CA SER A 193 -6.86 7.69 -0.67
C SER A 193 -6.92 9.06 -1.35
N THR A 194 -8.09 9.43 -1.88
CA THR A 194 -8.31 10.74 -2.50
C THR A 194 -8.09 11.89 -1.50
N TYR A 195 -8.70 11.80 -0.33
CA TYR A 195 -8.54 12.77 0.75
C TYR A 195 -7.07 12.94 1.16
N ALA A 196 -6.34 11.83 1.33
CA ALA A 196 -4.93 11.85 1.71
C ALA A 196 -4.06 12.54 0.64
N ALA A 197 -4.30 12.26 -0.64
CA ALA A 197 -3.58 12.88 -1.75
C ALA A 197 -3.86 14.40 -1.82
N VAL A 198 -5.11 14.81 -1.60
CA VAL A 198 -5.52 16.23 -1.54
C VAL A 198 -4.85 16.95 -0.36
N ALA A 199 -4.92 16.39 0.85
CA ALA A 199 -4.32 16.99 2.04
C ALA A 199 -2.79 17.12 1.92
N THR A 200 -2.14 16.08 1.36
CA THR A 200 -0.69 16.10 1.11
C THR A 200 -0.33 17.17 0.06
N THR A 201 -1.17 17.35 -0.95
CA THR A 201 -0.96 18.36 -1.99
C THR A 201 -1.19 19.78 -1.47
N ASP A 202 -2.18 20.02 -0.59
CA ASP A 202 -2.30 21.31 0.11
C ASP A 202 -1.05 21.61 0.94
N GLY A 203 -0.57 20.64 1.73
CA GLY A 203 0.66 20.80 2.52
C GLY A 203 1.89 21.12 1.65
N PHE A 204 1.99 20.49 0.47
CA PHE A 204 3.01 20.81 -0.52
C PHE A 204 2.88 22.24 -1.05
N LEU A 205 1.67 22.66 -1.45
CA LEU A 205 1.39 24.02 -1.93
C LEU A 205 1.69 25.06 -0.86
N ALA A 206 1.39 24.76 0.41
CA ALA A 206 1.72 25.58 1.56
C ALA A 206 3.21 25.85 1.70
N ALA A 207 4.03 24.81 1.57
CA ALA A 207 5.47 24.90 1.63
C ALA A 207 6.01 25.65 0.40
N LEU A 208 5.48 25.36 -0.78
CA LEU A 208 5.87 25.99 -2.04
C LEU A 208 5.63 27.51 -2.00
N LEU A 209 4.49 27.97 -1.48
CA LEU A 209 4.17 29.41 -1.37
C LEU A 209 5.19 30.23 -0.56
N ARG A 210 5.91 29.60 0.37
CA ARG A 210 6.94 30.28 1.18
C ARG A 210 8.21 30.56 0.39
N ASN A 211 8.48 29.78 -0.66
CA ASN A 211 9.74 29.80 -1.39
C ASN A 211 9.61 30.34 -2.82
N VAL A 212 8.39 30.41 -3.38
CA VAL A 212 8.18 30.92 -4.74
C VAL A 212 8.39 32.43 -4.82
N THR A 213 9.29 32.84 -5.72
CA THR A 213 9.63 34.24 -5.98
C THR A 213 8.96 34.80 -7.24
N ASP A 214 8.70 33.97 -8.27
CA ASP A 214 8.00 34.40 -9.49
C ASP A 214 6.53 34.74 -9.17
N PRO A 215 6.07 35.99 -9.40
CA PRO A 215 4.70 36.41 -9.08
C PRO A 215 3.61 35.63 -9.81
N ARG A 216 3.88 35.19 -11.06
CA ARG A 216 2.91 34.43 -11.86
C ARG A 216 2.80 33.00 -11.36
N VAL A 217 3.92 32.36 -11.01
CA VAL A 217 3.91 31.04 -10.36
C VAL A 217 3.22 31.14 -9.00
N LYS A 218 3.50 32.20 -8.23
CA LYS A 218 2.85 32.42 -6.93
C LYS A 218 1.34 32.53 -7.05
N GLN A 219 0.83 33.18 -8.10
CA GLN A 219 -0.60 33.26 -8.39
C GLN A 219 -1.21 31.88 -8.65
N VAL A 220 -0.56 31.05 -9.50
CA VAL A 220 -1.01 29.67 -9.77
C VAL A 220 -1.04 28.84 -8.49
N VAL A 221 0.04 28.85 -7.71
CA VAL A 221 0.14 28.09 -6.45
C VAL A 221 -0.91 28.55 -5.44
N THR A 222 -1.17 29.86 -5.34
CA THR A 222 -2.20 30.40 -4.43
C THR A 222 -3.59 29.93 -4.84
N HIS A 223 -3.92 30.02 -6.13
CA HIS A 223 -5.20 29.55 -6.66
C HIS A 223 -5.39 28.05 -6.42
N CYS A 224 -4.38 27.25 -6.75
CA CYS A 224 -4.41 25.82 -6.49
C CYS A 224 -4.59 25.52 -5.02
N ARG A 225 -3.89 26.23 -4.13
CA ARG A 225 -4.02 25.99 -2.70
C ARG A 225 -5.44 26.21 -2.21
N THR A 226 -6.06 27.33 -2.56
CA THR A 226 -7.46 27.62 -2.20
C THR A 226 -8.40 26.49 -2.63
N ASN A 227 -8.17 25.93 -3.82
CA ASN A 227 -8.98 24.83 -4.33
C ASN A 227 -8.73 23.52 -3.57
N TYR A 228 -7.47 23.14 -3.36
CA TYR A 228 -7.14 21.91 -2.62
C TYR A 228 -7.65 21.97 -1.17
N ASP A 229 -7.44 23.09 -0.47
CA ASP A 229 -7.99 23.34 0.86
C ASP A 229 -9.53 23.26 0.87
N GLY A 230 -10.17 23.88 -0.11
CA GLY A 230 -11.62 23.83 -0.31
C GLY A 230 -12.18 22.43 -0.60
N SER A 231 -11.36 21.48 -1.06
CA SER A 231 -11.76 20.09 -1.31
C SER A 231 -11.70 19.21 -0.06
N ILE A 232 -10.96 19.60 0.98
CA ILE A 232 -10.73 18.76 2.17
C ILE A 232 -12.04 18.49 2.91
N LEU A 233 -12.81 19.53 3.22
CA LEU A 233 -14.06 19.38 3.97
C LEU A 233 -15.11 18.55 3.21
N PRO A 234 -15.42 18.82 1.92
CA PRO A 234 -16.31 17.95 1.15
C PRO A 234 -15.87 16.50 1.14
N LEU A 235 -14.59 16.21 0.89
CA LEU A 235 -14.10 14.82 0.88
C LEU A 235 -14.22 14.14 2.25
N GLN A 236 -13.95 14.87 3.34
CA GLN A 236 -14.14 14.37 4.69
C GLN A 236 -15.61 14.08 4.97
N THR A 237 -16.52 14.98 4.58
CA THR A 237 -17.96 14.76 4.69
C THR A 237 -18.42 13.57 3.86
N ALA A 238 -17.91 13.39 2.64
CA ALA A 238 -18.21 12.23 1.81
C ALA A 238 -17.80 10.91 2.50
N ILE A 239 -16.66 10.87 3.19
CA ILE A 239 -16.23 9.70 3.96
C ILE A 239 -17.20 9.42 5.11
N THR A 240 -17.57 10.44 5.89
CA THR A 240 -18.55 10.29 6.98
C THR A 240 -19.92 9.84 6.46
N SER A 241 -20.44 10.46 5.40
CA SER A 241 -21.71 10.08 4.77
C SER A 241 -21.68 8.64 4.25
N LEU A 242 -20.53 8.19 3.75
CA LEU A 242 -20.37 6.80 3.32
C LEU A 242 -20.47 5.82 4.49
N ASP A 243 -19.81 6.14 5.61
CA ASP A 243 -19.87 5.33 6.83
C ASP A 243 -21.29 5.28 7.42
N GLU A 244 -22.09 6.33 7.21
CA GLU A 244 -23.50 6.42 7.62
C GLU A 244 -24.49 5.81 6.60
N GLY A 245 -24.04 5.47 5.40
CA GLY A 245 -24.89 4.94 4.32
C GLY A 245 -25.70 6.00 3.55
N HIS A 246 -25.35 7.28 3.68
CA HIS A 246 -26.00 8.40 2.99
C HIS A 246 -25.38 8.62 1.59
N PHE A 247 -25.66 7.72 0.64
CA PHE A 247 -24.98 7.71 -0.68
C PHE A 247 -25.24 8.95 -1.56
N ASP A 248 -26.42 9.58 -1.45
CA ASP A 248 -26.70 10.86 -2.12
C ASP A 248 -25.72 11.95 -1.69
N ASP A 249 -25.45 12.03 -0.37
CA ASP A 249 -24.51 12.97 0.21
C ASP A 249 -23.07 12.63 -0.18
N VAL A 250 -22.72 11.35 -0.34
CA VAL A 250 -21.41 10.93 -0.86
C VAL A 250 -21.21 11.51 -2.26
N SER A 251 -22.17 11.29 -3.17
CA SER A 251 -22.07 11.78 -4.56
C SER A 251 -21.97 13.30 -4.63
N PHE A 252 -22.82 14.01 -3.87
CA PHE A 252 -22.80 15.46 -3.79
C PHE A 252 -21.44 15.99 -3.32
N ASN A 253 -20.95 15.49 -2.19
CA ASN A 253 -19.72 16.00 -1.57
C ASN A 253 -18.46 15.62 -2.36
N VAL A 254 -18.45 14.44 -3.00
CA VAL A 254 -17.39 14.07 -3.94
C VAL A 254 -17.34 15.09 -5.06
N ASN A 255 -18.46 15.34 -5.75
CA ASN A 255 -18.52 16.26 -6.88
C ASN A 255 -18.06 17.70 -6.53
N GLN A 256 -18.41 18.17 -5.33
CA GLN A 256 -17.92 19.45 -4.82
C GLN A 256 -16.38 19.44 -4.68
N GLY A 257 -15.81 18.37 -4.11
CA GLY A 257 -14.36 18.19 -4.02
C GLY A 257 -13.67 18.09 -5.39
N LEU A 258 -14.28 17.40 -6.36
CA LEU A 258 -13.77 17.23 -7.73
C LEU A 258 -13.66 18.58 -8.45
N THR A 259 -14.67 19.44 -8.30
CA THR A 259 -14.75 20.71 -9.03
C THR A 259 -13.54 21.60 -8.74
N ASN A 260 -13.20 21.76 -7.46
CA ASN A 260 -12.06 22.56 -7.04
C ASN A 260 -10.72 21.98 -7.57
N ILE A 261 -10.53 20.66 -7.49
CA ILE A 261 -9.31 19.98 -7.97
C ILE A 261 -9.13 20.22 -9.47
N ASN A 262 -10.21 20.06 -10.23
CA ASN A 262 -10.22 20.30 -11.68
C ASN A 262 -9.95 21.77 -12.03
N ASP A 263 -10.40 22.71 -11.20
CA ASP A 263 -10.12 24.14 -11.41
C ASP A 263 -8.64 24.46 -11.22
N CYS A 264 -7.97 23.89 -10.22
CA CYS A 264 -6.51 23.99 -10.13
C CYS A 264 -5.80 23.40 -11.34
N ASP A 265 -6.19 22.20 -11.77
CA ASP A 265 -5.57 21.50 -12.91
C ASP A 265 -5.66 22.32 -14.22
N ARG A 266 -6.80 22.99 -14.45
CA ARG A 266 -6.98 23.93 -15.56
C ARG A 266 -5.99 25.09 -15.49
N VAL A 267 -5.80 25.68 -14.30
CA VAL A 267 -4.86 26.80 -14.12
C VAL A 267 -3.41 26.37 -14.31
N ILE A 268 -3.04 25.15 -13.89
CA ILE A 268 -1.70 24.58 -14.15
C ILE A 268 -1.44 24.47 -15.65
N LYS A 269 -2.43 24.06 -16.44
CA LYS A 269 -2.30 23.86 -17.90
C LYS A 269 -2.13 25.16 -18.69
N VAL A 270 -2.62 26.29 -18.18
CA VAL A 270 -2.56 27.59 -18.89
C VAL A 270 -1.49 28.53 -18.32
N GLY A 271 -1.08 28.34 -17.06
CA GLY A 271 -0.10 29.17 -16.37
C GLY A 271 1.34 28.61 -16.46
N PRO A 272 2.33 29.34 -15.91
CA PRO A 272 3.66 28.78 -15.73
C PRO A 272 3.60 27.60 -14.74
N PRO A 273 4.09 26.40 -15.10
CA PRO A 273 3.92 25.21 -14.28
C PRO A 273 4.75 25.34 -12.98
N PRO A 274 4.12 25.27 -11.79
CA PRO A 274 4.87 25.29 -10.55
C PRO A 274 5.73 24.02 -10.41
N PRO A 275 6.96 24.10 -9.88
CA PRO A 275 7.83 22.93 -9.72
C PRO A 275 7.13 21.80 -8.95
N GLY A 276 7.12 20.58 -9.49
CA GLY A 276 6.54 19.39 -8.86
C GLY A 276 5.01 19.33 -8.76
N LEU A 277 4.30 20.43 -9.03
CA LEU A 277 2.83 20.46 -8.93
C LEU A 277 2.11 19.70 -10.06
N PRO A 278 2.52 19.77 -11.35
CA PRO A 278 1.81 19.06 -12.43
C PRO A 278 1.70 17.54 -12.21
N GLU A 279 2.78 16.91 -11.73
CA GLU A 279 2.80 15.47 -11.46
C GLU A 279 1.86 15.10 -10.30
N LYS A 280 1.92 15.85 -9.19
CA LYS A 280 1.02 15.69 -8.05
C LYS A 280 -0.44 15.89 -8.45
N SER A 281 -0.73 16.95 -9.21
CA SER A 281 -2.08 17.26 -9.69
C SER A 281 -2.61 16.14 -10.58
N THR A 282 -1.79 15.60 -11.48
CA THR A 282 -2.19 14.49 -12.36
C THR A 282 -2.60 13.25 -11.54
N HIS A 283 -1.82 12.90 -10.52
CA HIS A 283 -2.13 11.77 -9.66
C HIS A 283 -3.42 11.99 -8.85
N VAL A 284 -3.62 13.19 -8.30
CA VAL A 284 -4.87 13.55 -7.60
C VAL A 284 -6.07 13.46 -8.56
N VAL A 285 -5.95 13.97 -9.78
CA VAL A 285 -7.02 13.90 -10.80
C VAL A 285 -7.42 12.45 -11.08
N GLN A 286 -6.46 11.52 -11.19
CA GLN A 286 -6.77 10.11 -11.38
C GLN A 286 -7.57 9.49 -10.22
N LEU A 287 -7.18 9.79 -8.98
CA LEU A 287 -7.88 9.30 -7.79
C LEU A 287 -9.31 9.85 -7.68
N VAL A 288 -9.47 11.11 -8.04
CA VAL A 288 -10.76 11.79 -7.88
C VAL A 288 -11.74 11.38 -8.98
N ASP A 289 -11.26 11.10 -10.20
CA ASP A 289 -12.06 10.50 -11.28
C ASP A 289 -12.59 9.12 -10.88
N ILE A 290 -11.75 8.29 -10.26
CA ILE A 290 -12.15 6.97 -9.73
C ILE A 290 -13.23 7.13 -8.65
N SER A 291 -13.00 8.04 -7.69
CA SER A 291 -13.96 8.34 -6.62
C SER A 291 -15.30 8.86 -7.15
N GLY A 292 -15.28 9.67 -8.21
CA GLY A 292 -16.50 10.17 -8.87
C GLY A 292 -17.30 9.05 -9.56
N VAL A 293 -16.62 8.12 -10.24
CA VAL A 293 -17.29 6.96 -10.85
C VAL A 293 -17.93 6.08 -9.76
N ILE A 294 -17.18 5.79 -8.70
CA ILE A 294 -17.66 4.95 -7.60
C ILE A 294 -18.83 5.61 -6.86
N SER A 295 -18.80 6.94 -6.65
CA SER A 295 -19.88 7.66 -5.97
C SER A 295 -21.19 7.64 -6.77
N VAL A 296 -21.14 7.66 -8.11
CA VAL A 296 -22.32 7.48 -8.95
C VAL A 296 -22.84 6.05 -8.88
N MET A 297 -21.96 5.06 -8.87
CA MET A 297 -22.37 3.65 -8.74
C MET A 297 -23.09 3.38 -7.41
N LEU A 298 -22.70 4.07 -6.32
CA LEU A 298 -23.33 3.96 -5.01
C LEU A 298 -24.83 4.35 -5.02
N LEU A 299 -25.24 5.24 -5.92
CA LEU A 299 -26.64 5.68 -6.06
C LEU A 299 -27.57 4.59 -6.65
N HIS A 300 -26.99 3.52 -7.18
CA HIS A 300 -27.71 2.45 -7.87
C HIS A 300 -27.66 1.10 -7.14
N GLN A 301 -27.23 1.11 -5.87
CA GLN A 301 -27.36 -0.03 -4.95
C GLN A 301 -28.73 -0.05 -4.28
#